data_AF-A0A943HTF8-F1
#
_entry.id   AF-A0A943HTF8-F1
#
_cell.length_a   1.000
_cell.length_b   1.000
_cell.length_c   1.000
_cell.angle_alpha   90.00
_cell.angle_beta   90.00
_cell.angle_gamma   90.00
#
_symmetry.space_group_name_H-M   'P 1'
#
loop_
_entity.id
_entity.type
_entity.pdbx_description
1 polymer ?
#
loop_
_entity_poly.entity_id
_entity_poly.type
_entity_poly.pdbx_seq_one_letter_code
_entity_poly.pdbx_strand_id
1 'polypeptide(L)' 'MKISKSPYVIQGITLITYSGRKLHLTIVEKEIIDIPIRLTKNKILDAFASMKDKPVDVKLKVKYI' A
#
# COMPACT_ATOMS: atom_id res chain seq x y z
N MET A 1 -20.10 -5.83 -11.58
CA MET A 1 -19.78 -5.62 -10.15
C MET A 1 -19.39 -4.17 -9.93
N LYS A 2 -20.25 -3.36 -9.29
CA LYS A 2 -19.87 -2.01 -8.84
C LYS A 2 -18.99 -2.17 -7.61
N ILE A 3 -17.67 -2.00 -7.78
CA ILE A 3 -16.78 -1.89 -6.62
C ILE A 3 -17.11 -0.55 -5.99
N SER A 4 -17.72 -0.55 -4.80
CA SER A 4 -17.95 0.66 -4.01
C SER A 4 -16.62 1.39 -3.83
N LYS A 5 -16.41 2.45 -4.60
CA LYS A 5 -15.25 3.33 -4.49
C LYS A 5 -15.48 4.24 -3.29
N SER A 6 -15.26 3.73 -2.08
CA SER A 6 -15.15 4.59 -0.91
C SER A 6 -13.76 5.20 -0.96
N PRO A 7 -13.63 6.51 -1.27
CA PRO A 7 -12.32 7.16 -1.29
C PRO A 7 -11.67 7.06 0.08
N TYR A 8 -10.35 6.99 0.10
CA TYR A 8 -9.60 6.89 1.34
C TYR A 8 -8.25 7.59 1.22
N VAL A 9 -7.67 7.90 2.37
CA VAL A 9 -6.30 8.41 2.49
C VAL A 9 -5.45 7.36 3.17
N ILE A 10 -4.25 7.12 2.64
CA ILE A 10 -3.26 6.26 3.31
C ILE A 10 -2.61 7.06 4.44
N GLN A 11 -2.65 6.50 5.64
CA GLN A 11 -2.02 7.06 6.84
C GLN A 11 -0.70 6.38 7.20
N GLY A 12 -0.49 5.15 6.70
CA GLY A 12 0.78 4.45 6.88
C GLY A 12 0.89 3.25 5.96
N ILE A 13 2.12 2.91 5.59
CA ILE A 13 2.45 1.75 4.76
C ILE A 13 3.49 0.92 5.50
N THR A 14 3.27 -0.40 5.56
CA THR A 14 4.25 -1.35 6.07
C THR A 14 4.45 -2.44 5.03
N LEU A 15 5.66 -2.51 4.47
CA LEU A 15 6.08 -3.58 3.57
C LEU A 15 6.56 -4.78 4.38
N ILE A 16 6.19 -5.98 3.96
CA ILE A 16 6.68 -7.23 4.53
C ILE A 16 7.49 -7.94 3.46
N THR A 17 8.78 -8.14 3.72
CA THR A 17 9.72 -8.74 2.76
C THR A 17 9.73 -10.26 2.82
N TYR A 18 10.32 -10.88 1.79
CA TYR A 18 10.57 -12.33 1.76
C TYR A 18 11.34 -12.81 2.99
N SER A 19 12.30 -12.02 3.49
CA SER A 19 13.04 -12.35 4.71
C SER A 19 12.24 -12.17 6.01
N GLY A 20 10.97 -11.75 5.93
CA GLY A 20 10.09 -11.49 7.07
C GLY A 20 10.30 -10.13 7.73
N ARG A 21 11.18 -9.27 7.17
CA ARG A 21 11.39 -7.91 7.69
C ARG A 21 10.16 -7.05 7.44
N LYS A 22 9.90 -6.15 8.38
CA LYS A 22 8.83 -5.15 8.29
C LYS A 22 9.46 -3.78 8.07
N LEU A 23 9.19 -3.17 6.93
CA LEU A 23 9.66 -1.83 6.59
C LEU A 23 8.51 -0.85 6.69
N HIS A 24 8.59 0.07 7.64
CA HIS A 24 7.61 1.14 7.80
C HIS A 24 8.00 2.30 6.88
N LEU A 25 7.10 2.71 5.99
CA LEU A 25 7.34 3.85 5.11
C LEU A 25 6.71 5.11 5.71
N THR A 26 7.46 6.21 5.61
CA THR A 26 6.97 7.55 5.92
C THR A 26 6.23 8.11 4.71
N ILE A 27 5.02 8.61 4.94
CA ILE A 27 4.22 9.25 3.90
C ILE A 27 4.59 10.73 3.86
N VAL A 28 5.21 11.15 2.77
CA VAL A 28 5.63 12.55 2.55
C VAL A 28 4.44 13.41 2.15
N GLU A 29 3.54 12.87 1.34
CA GLU A 29 2.36 13.58 0.83
C GLU A 29 1.12 12.69 0.88
N LYS A 30 -0.02 13.28 1.26
CA LYS A 30 -1.28 12.57 1.42
C LYS A 30 -2.19 12.87 0.24
N GLU A 31 -2.57 11.83 -0.47
CA GLU A 31 -3.53 11.90 -1.56
C GLU A 31 -4.82 11.14 -1.22
N ILE A 32 -5.93 11.62 -1.79
CA ILE A 32 -7.21 10.89 -1.78
C ILE A 32 -7.16 9.86 -2.90
N ILE A 33 -7.32 8.59 -2.54
CA ILE A 33 -7.28 7.48 -3.46
C ILE A 33 -8.71 6.98 -3.70
N ASP A 34 -9.12 6.97 -4.97
CA ASP A 34 -10.44 6.53 -5.41
C ASP A 34 -10.43 5.11 -6.02
N ILE A 35 -9.26 4.45 -6.08
CA ILE A 35 -9.11 3.09 -6.60
C ILE A 35 -9.20 2.04 -5.49
N PRO A 36 -9.67 0.81 -5.80
CA PRO A 36 -9.76 -0.26 -4.82
C PRO A 36 -8.43 -0.51 -4.10
N ILE A 37 -8.48 -0.69 -2.78
CA ILE A 37 -7.31 -0.94 -1.92
C ILE A 37 -6.42 -2.06 -2.48
N ARG A 38 -7.02 -3.13 -3.01
CA ARG A 38 -6.27 -4.25 -3.61
C ARG A 38 -5.37 -3.79 -4.76
N LEU A 39 -5.85 -2.89 -5.62
CA LEU A 39 -5.04 -2.37 -6.73
C LEU A 39 -3.92 -1.46 -6.22
N THR A 40 -4.20 -0.65 -5.20
CA THR A 40 -3.17 0.18 -4.54
C THR A 40 -2.07 -0.68 -3.92
N LYS A 41 -2.44 -1.78 -3.25
CA LYS A 41 -1.46 -2.73 -2.70
C LYS A 41 -0.55 -3.30 -3.78
N ASN A 42 -1.13 -3.76 -4.89
CA ASN A 42 -0.36 -4.31 -6.01
C ASN A 42 0.59 -3.26 -6.60
N LYS A 43 0.11 -2.04 -6.87
CA LYS A 43 0.96 -0.94 -7.35
C LYS A 43 2.14 -0.66 -6.42
N ILE A 44 1.93 -0.70 -5.11
CA ILE A 44 3.01 -0.51 -4.13
C ILE A 44 4.01 -1.68 -4.22
N LEU A 45 3.55 -2.92 -4.22
CA LEU A 45 4.44 -4.09 -4.34
C LEU A 45 5.24 -4.08 -5.64
N ASP A 46 4.61 -3.68 -6.75
CA ASP A 46 5.26 -3.56 -8.06
C ASP A 46 6.33 -2.48 -8.06
N ALA A 47 6.06 -1.32 -7.42
CA ALA A 47 7.03 -0.23 -7.30
C ALA A 47 8.30 -0.62 -6.53
N PHE A 48 8.20 -1.56 -5.59
CA PHE A 48 9.33 -2.06 -4.80
C PHE A 48 9.85 -3.43 -5.28
N ALA A 49 9.40 -3.92 -6.45
CA ALA A 49 9.75 -5.25 -6.93
C ALA A 49 11.23 -5.46 -7.24
N SER A 50 11.98 -4.37 -7.48
CA SER A 50 13.42 -4.39 -7.77
C SER A 50 14.30 -4.46 -6.51
N MET A 51 13.71 -4.38 -5.31
CA MET A 51 14.46 -4.53 -4.06
C MET A 51 15.08 -5.93 -3.97
N LYS A 52 16.35 -6.00 -3.54
CA LYS A 52 17.03 -7.28 -3.29
C LYS A 52 16.24 -8.19 -2.34
N ASP A 53 15.71 -7.60 -1.26
CA ASP A 53 14.75 -8.26 -0.38
C ASP A 53 13.34 -7.76 -0.71
N LYS A 54 12.76 -8.38 -1.74
CA LYS A 54 11.50 -7.93 -2.33
C LYS A 54 10.34 -8.04 -1.31
N PRO A 55 9.46 -7.03 -1.23
CA PRO A 55 8.22 -7.14 -0.48
C PRO A 55 7.24 -8.13 -1.13
N VAL A 56 6.66 -9.00 -0.29
CA VAL A 56 5.64 -9.99 -0.67
C VAL A 56 4.23 -9.59 -0.24
N ASP A 57 4.13 -8.76 0.81
CA ASP A 57 2.86 -8.25 1.30
C ASP A 57 3.01 -6.79 1.73
N VAL A 58 1.88 -6.08 1.73
CA VAL A 58 1.79 -4.71 2.20
C VAL A 58 0.56 -4.52 3.08
N LYS A 59 0.82 -3.94 4.25
CA LYS A 59 -0.23 -3.48 5.17
C LYS A 59 -0.40 -1.98 5.01
N LEU A 60 -1.62 -1.58 4.71
CA LEU A 60 -2.00 -0.18 4.59
C LEU A 60 -2.86 0.18 5.80
N LYS A 61 -2.50 1.26 6.48
CA LYS A 61 -3.37 1.94 7.43
C LYS A 61 -4.11 3.01 6.64
N VAL A 62 -5.42 2.86 6.45
CA VAL A 62 -6.24 3.78 5.64
C VAL A 62 -7.30 4.45 6.50
N LYS A 63 -7.70 5.66 6.11
CA LYS A 63 -8.87 6.35 6.64
C LYS A 63 -9.83 6.62 5.47
N TYR A 64 -11.03 6.05 5.54
CA TYR A 64 -12.10 6.32 4.56
C TYR A 64 -12.67 7.73 4.76
N ILE A 65 -13.10 8.34 3.65
CA ILE A 65 -13.75 9.65 3.60
C ILE A 65 -15.24 9.44 3.32
#